data_AF-A0A662CVT1-F1
#
_entry.id   AF-A0A662CVT1-F1
#
_cell.length_a   1.000
_cell.length_b   1.000
_cell.length_c   1.000
_cell.angle_alpha   90.00
_cell.angle_beta   90.00
_cell.angle_gamma   90.00
#
_symmetry.space_group_name_H-M   'P 1'
#
loop_
_entity.id
_entity.type
_entity.pdbx_description
1 polymer ?
#
loop_
_entity_poly.entity_id
_entity_poly.type
_entity_poly.pdbx_seq_one_letter_code
_entity_poly.pdbx_strand_id
1 'polypeptide(L)'
;MIKILHTADLHLQKKGDERWATLVKILQLARAEKVAFLIIAGDLFDANSQAENLKRELRPLFSQNEFEILILPGNHDARWWQTSPFLGNNVTIFTELTQPFLYSEGKIAFYGLPFEFMSRDELLQKWQLLKPALETKRTNFLVFHGELLDAFYLPT
;
A
#
# COMPACT_ATOMS: atom_id res chain seq x y z
N MET A 1 -7.02 -19.59 -8.88
CA MET A 1 -7.65 -18.25 -8.78
C MET A 1 -6.75 -17.40 -7.88
N ILE A 2 -6.49 -16.15 -8.26
CA ILE A 2 -5.66 -15.23 -7.45
C ILE A 2 -6.58 -14.55 -6.43
N LYS A 3 -6.19 -14.54 -5.15
CA LYS A 3 -6.89 -13.84 -4.07
C LYS A 3 -6.03 -12.69 -3.56
N ILE A 4 -6.65 -11.55 -3.29
CA ILE A 4 -6.01 -10.34 -2.79
C ILE A 4 -6.75 -9.94 -1.51
N LEU A 5 -6.01 -9.69 -0.44
CA LEU A 5 -6.52 -9.05 0.77
C LEU A 5 -6.09 -7.58 0.77
N HIS A 6 -7.02 -6.68 1.04
CA HIS A 6 -6.76 -5.24 1.04
C HIS A 6 -7.16 -4.63 2.39
N THR A 7 -6.27 -3.82 2.97
CA THR A 7 -6.49 -3.05 4.20
C THR A 7 -5.78 -1.70 4.09
N ALA A 8 -6.08 -0.78 5.00
CA ALA A 8 -5.39 0.50 5.18
C ALA A 8 -5.48 0.93 6.65
N ASP A 9 -4.83 2.05 7.01
CA ASP A 9 -5.07 2.80 8.25
C ASP A 9 -4.90 1.98 9.54
N LEU A 10 -3.86 1.14 9.57
CA LEU A 10 -3.55 0.32 10.74
C LEU A 10 -2.97 1.16 11.89
N HIS A 11 -2.27 2.25 11.57
CA HIS A 11 -1.67 3.19 12.51
C HIS A 11 -0.94 2.51 13.68
N LEU A 12 -0.02 1.59 13.41
CA LEU A 12 0.69 0.87 14.46
C LEU A 12 1.40 1.85 15.42
N GLN A 13 1.19 1.67 16.72
CA GLN A 13 1.77 2.50 17.77
C GLN A 13 2.81 1.75 18.60
N LYS A 14 2.47 0.57 19.10
CA LYS A 14 3.38 -0.24 19.91
C LYS A 14 3.11 -1.74 19.72
N LYS A 15 4.15 -2.56 19.86
CA LYS A 15 3.99 -4.01 19.89
C LYS A 15 3.08 -4.42 21.05
N GLY A 16 2.11 -5.28 20.76
CA GLY A 16 1.21 -5.87 21.77
C GLY A 16 -0.03 -5.04 22.09
N ASP A 17 -0.24 -3.89 21.45
CA ASP A 17 -1.54 -3.21 21.50
C ASP A 17 -2.57 -3.87 20.56
N GLU A 18 -3.78 -3.31 20.56
CA GLU A 18 -4.87 -3.79 19.71
C GLU A 18 -4.56 -3.67 18.21
N ARG A 19 -3.88 -2.61 17.78
CA ARG A 19 -3.53 -2.38 16.37
C ARG A 19 -2.52 -3.41 15.88
N TRP A 20 -1.53 -3.72 16.71
CA TRP A 20 -0.59 -4.81 16.47
C TRP A 20 -1.28 -6.17 16.42
N ALA A 21 -2.18 -6.45 17.38
CA ALA A 21 -2.96 -7.68 17.38
C ALA A 21 -3.83 -7.81 16.11
N THR A 22 -4.39 -6.70 15.63
CA THR A 22 -5.13 -6.63 14.36
C THR A 22 -4.24 -6.94 13.16
N LEU A 23 -3.03 -6.36 13.07
CA LEU A 23 -2.08 -6.74 12.02
C LEU A 23 -1.77 -8.24 12.04
N VAL A 24 -1.51 -8.82 13.23
CA VAL A 24 -1.23 -10.25 13.35
C VAL A 24 -2.42 -11.09 12.86
N LYS A 25 -3.65 -10.71 13.20
CA LYS A 25 -4.87 -11.38 12.70
C LYS A 25 -5.01 -11.26 11.18
N ILE A 26 -4.72 -10.10 10.59
CA ILE A 26 -4.74 -9.88 9.14
C ILE A 26 -3.74 -10.80 8.45
N LEU A 27 -2.50 -10.90 8.97
CA LEU A 27 -1.48 -11.80 8.43
C LEU A 27 -1.92 -13.27 8.55
N GLN A 28 -2.52 -13.67 9.67
CA GLN A 28 -3.06 -15.02 9.84
C GLN A 28 -4.19 -15.32 8.85
N LEU A 29 -5.10 -14.37 8.65
CA LEU A 29 -6.19 -14.48 7.68
C LEU A 29 -5.64 -14.60 6.26
N ALA A 30 -4.67 -13.78 5.87
CA ALA A 30 -4.00 -13.85 4.58
C ALA A 30 -3.39 -15.24 4.32
N ARG A 31 -2.73 -15.83 5.32
CA ARG A 31 -2.19 -17.21 5.24
C ARG A 31 -3.29 -18.24 5.12
N ALA A 32 -4.30 -18.20 6.00
CA ALA A 32 -5.40 -19.16 6.02
C ALA A 32 -6.16 -19.15 4.68
N GLU A 33 -6.37 -17.95 4.13
CA GLU A 33 -6.99 -17.76 2.84
C GLU A 33 -6.04 -18.03 1.67
N LYS A 34 -4.74 -18.25 1.87
CA LYS A 34 -3.78 -18.46 0.77
C LYS A 34 -3.89 -17.35 -0.29
N VAL A 35 -3.90 -16.10 0.16
CA VAL A 35 -3.88 -14.95 -0.75
C VAL A 35 -2.55 -14.89 -1.50
N ALA A 36 -2.53 -14.30 -2.69
CA ALA A 36 -1.27 -13.99 -3.38
C ALA A 36 -0.69 -12.65 -2.87
N PHE A 37 -1.56 -11.72 -2.49
CA PHE A 37 -1.20 -10.38 -2.06
C PHE A 37 -1.96 -9.94 -0.81
N LEU A 38 -1.24 -9.30 0.10
CA LEU A 38 -1.78 -8.38 1.10
C LEU A 38 -1.41 -6.96 0.69
N ILE A 39 -2.40 -6.13 0.40
CA ILE A 39 -2.22 -4.70 0.13
C ILE A 39 -2.48 -3.92 1.41
N ILE A 40 -1.53 -3.08 1.81
CA ILE A 40 -1.68 -2.08 2.87
C ILE A 40 -1.64 -0.71 2.21
N ALA A 41 -2.83 -0.11 2.01
CA ALA A 41 -3.05 1.09 1.21
C ALA A 41 -2.90 2.39 2.03
N GLY A 42 -1.76 2.55 2.69
CA GLY A 42 -1.43 3.73 3.49
C GLY A 42 -1.53 3.52 5.00
N ASP A 43 -0.89 4.44 5.71
CA ASP A 43 -0.90 4.61 7.16
C ASP A 43 -0.74 3.30 7.93
N LEU A 44 0.35 2.57 7.62
CA LEU A 44 0.75 1.41 8.40
C LEU A 44 1.16 1.84 9.81
N PHE A 45 1.81 2.98 9.95
CA PHE A 45 2.29 3.49 11.24
C PHE A 45 1.58 4.76 11.65
N ASP A 46 1.37 4.93 12.96
CA ASP A 46 0.71 6.12 13.52
C ASP A 46 1.55 7.40 13.33
N ALA A 47 2.87 7.25 13.28
CA ALA A 47 3.78 8.28 12.80
C ALA A 47 5.14 7.69 12.38
N ASN A 48 5.95 8.50 11.71
CA ASN A 48 7.32 8.15 11.29
C ASN A 48 8.19 7.57 12.43
N SER A 49 8.04 8.05 13.67
CA SER A 49 8.81 7.53 14.82
C SER A 49 8.41 6.11 15.22
N GLN A 50 7.13 5.75 15.06
CA GLN A 50 6.62 4.41 15.36
C GLN A 50 7.14 3.42 14.31
N ALA A 51 7.23 3.85 13.05
CA ALA A 51 7.83 3.07 11.98
C ALA A 51 9.28 2.68 12.31
N GLU A 52 10.08 3.65 12.76
CA GLU A 52 11.47 3.41 13.15
C GLU A 52 11.57 2.46 14.36
N ASN A 53 10.70 2.62 15.35
CA ASN A 53 10.70 1.80 16.56
C ASN A 53 10.24 0.36 16.32
N LEU A 54 9.30 0.13 15.41
CA LEU A 54 8.64 -1.17 15.19
C LEU A 54 9.23 -1.99 14.03
N LYS A 55 10.11 -1.40 13.22
CA LYS A 55 10.65 -2.09 12.02
C LYS A 55 11.33 -3.42 12.34
N ARG A 56 12.01 -3.54 13.50
CA ARG A 56 12.73 -4.76 13.87
C ARG A 56 11.76 -5.89 14.22
N GLU A 57 10.66 -5.55 14.89
CA GLU A 57 9.60 -6.44 15.30
C GLU A 57 8.74 -6.89 14.12
N LEU A 58 8.55 -6.01 13.11
CA LEU A 58 7.78 -6.32 11.90
C LEU A 58 8.52 -7.22 10.92
N ARG A 59 9.85 -7.05 10.78
CA ARG A 59 10.69 -7.86 9.88
C ARG A 59 10.40 -9.37 9.87
N PRO A 60 10.38 -10.07 11.02
CA PRO A 60 10.06 -11.50 11.02
C PRO A 60 8.64 -11.78 10.55
N LEU A 61 7.66 -10.94 10.94
CA LEU A 61 6.26 -11.11 10.53
C LEU A 61 6.06 -10.94 9.03
N PHE A 62 6.84 -10.05 8.41
CA PHE A 62 6.78 -9.70 7.00
C PHE A 62 7.75 -10.50 6.12
N SER A 63 8.54 -11.43 6.69
CA SER A 63 9.48 -12.28 5.93
C SER A 63 9.08 -13.76 5.89
N GLN A 64 8.03 -14.15 6.61
CA GLN A 64 7.60 -15.54 6.78
C GLN A 64 6.22 -15.76 6.16
N ASN A 65 6.01 -15.26 4.93
CA ASN A 65 4.74 -15.37 4.23
C ASN A 65 4.91 -16.05 2.87
N GLU A 66 3.89 -16.82 2.49
CA GLU A 66 3.74 -17.39 1.14
C GLU A 66 3.08 -16.41 0.15
N PHE A 67 2.87 -15.17 0.59
CA PHE A 67 2.25 -14.08 -0.16
C PHE A 67 3.12 -12.83 -0.09
N GLU A 68 2.97 -11.97 -1.10
CA GLU A 68 3.64 -10.67 -1.14
C GLU A 68 2.81 -9.61 -0.39
N ILE A 69 3.50 -8.72 0.30
CA ILE A 69 2.94 -7.57 1.00
C ILE A 69 3.27 -6.34 0.18
N LEU A 70 2.25 -5.75 -0.44
CA LEU A 70 2.38 -4.51 -1.19
C LEU A 70 1.97 -3.35 -0.27
N ILE A 71 2.88 -2.42 -0.02
CA ILE A 71 2.62 -1.28 0.86
C ILE A 71 2.68 0.01 0.05
N LEU A 72 1.60 0.79 0.14
CA LEU A 72 1.54 2.16 -0.30
C LEU A 72 1.77 3.06 0.93
N PRO A 73 2.73 4.00 0.90
CA PRO A 73 2.88 5.01 1.96
C PRO A 73 1.63 5.88 2.14
N GLY A 74 1.28 6.19 3.40
CA GLY A 74 0.26 7.19 3.73
C GLY A 74 0.88 8.49 4.25
N ASN A 75 0.06 9.43 4.72
CA ASN A 75 0.54 10.73 5.20
C ASN A 75 1.26 10.63 6.55
N HIS A 76 0.89 9.69 7.42
CA HIS A 76 1.48 9.59 8.76
C HIS A 76 2.93 9.06 8.74
N ASP A 77 3.26 8.26 7.73
CA ASP A 77 4.54 7.54 7.62
C ASP A 77 5.36 7.86 6.36
N ALA A 78 4.89 8.79 5.51
CA ALA A 78 5.52 9.19 4.25
C ALA A 78 7.02 9.47 4.35
N ARG A 79 7.45 10.24 5.36
CA ARG A 79 8.86 10.65 5.50
C ARG A 79 9.77 9.46 5.83
N TRP A 80 9.27 8.50 6.59
CA TRP A 80 10.04 7.32 6.95
C TRP A 80 10.29 6.41 5.75
N TRP A 81 9.30 6.25 4.88
CA TRP A 81 9.44 5.45 3.65
C TRP A 81 10.53 5.97 2.69
N GLN A 82 10.81 7.27 2.67
CA GLN A 82 11.90 7.87 1.88
C GLN A 82 13.29 7.33 2.27
N THR A 83 13.44 6.76 3.46
CA THR A 83 14.71 6.14 3.89
C THR A 83 14.99 4.78 3.24
N SER A 84 14.10 4.31 2.35
CA SER A 84 14.14 2.98 1.74
C SER A 84 14.32 1.85 2.77
N PRO A 85 13.43 1.76 3.78
CA PRO A 85 13.62 0.84 4.88
C PRO A 85 13.35 -0.60 4.46
N PHE A 86 14.23 -1.51 4.90
CA PHE A 86 13.97 -2.94 4.82
C PHE A 86 13.03 -3.39 5.95
N LEU A 87 11.81 -3.81 5.57
CA LEU A 87 10.77 -4.34 6.48
C LEU A 87 10.52 -5.84 6.37
N GLY A 88 11.22 -6.54 5.48
CA GLY A 88 11.09 -7.98 5.31
C GLY A 88 11.17 -8.40 3.85
N ASN A 89 11.41 -9.68 3.63
CA ASN A 89 11.64 -10.21 2.28
C ASN A 89 10.39 -10.26 1.41
N ASN A 90 9.19 -10.31 2.00
CA ASN A 90 7.93 -10.32 1.25
C ASN A 90 7.34 -8.91 1.11
N VAL A 91 8.12 -7.84 1.30
CA VAL A 91 7.60 -6.47 1.28
C VAL A 91 8.06 -5.77 0.01
N THR A 92 7.10 -5.26 -0.75
CA THR A 92 7.34 -4.34 -1.86
C THR A 92 6.65 -3.02 -1.59
N ILE A 93 7.41 -1.94 -1.65
CA ILE A 93 6.87 -0.57 -1.62
C ILE A 93 6.63 -0.14 -3.05
N PHE A 94 5.42 0.32 -3.35
CA PHE A 94 5.04 0.73 -4.70
C PHE A 94 4.41 2.13 -4.65
N THR A 95 5.17 3.13 -5.09
CA THR A 95 4.79 4.56 -5.01
C THR A 95 4.54 5.19 -6.38
N GLU A 96 4.96 4.52 -7.45
CA GLU A 96 5.03 5.12 -8.77
C GLU A 96 3.73 4.90 -9.56
N LEU A 97 3.15 6.01 -10.01
CA LEU A 97 1.90 6.00 -10.80
C LEU A 97 2.11 5.49 -12.22
N THR A 98 3.33 5.56 -12.77
CA THR A 98 3.63 5.13 -14.15
C THR A 98 4.51 3.88 -14.21
N GLN A 99 5.07 3.45 -13.07
CA GLN A 99 5.89 2.24 -12.96
C GLN A 99 5.24 1.26 -11.98
N PRO A 100 4.30 0.42 -12.45
CA PRO A 100 3.57 -0.48 -11.57
C PRO A 100 4.46 -1.64 -11.10
N PHE A 101 4.12 -2.21 -9.95
CA PHE A 101 4.55 -3.55 -9.60
C PHE A 101 3.83 -4.57 -10.52
N LEU A 102 4.60 -5.39 -11.23
CA LEU A 102 4.09 -6.36 -12.19
C LEU A 102 4.12 -7.78 -11.62
N TYR A 103 3.06 -8.53 -11.85
CA TYR A 103 2.94 -9.93 -11.43
C TYR A 103 2.43 -10.84 -12.55
N SER A 104 2.70 -12.15 -12.42
CA SER A 104 2.25 -13.19 -13.34
C SER A 104 2.64 -12.88 -14.79
N GLU A 105 3.94 -12.65 -15.03
CA GLU A 105 4.50 -12.27 -16.34
C GLU A 105 3.86 -10.98 -16.89
N GLY A 106 3.54 -10.04 -16.00
CA GLY A 106 2.94 -8.77 -16.36
C GLY A 106 1.46 -8.85 -16.73
N LYS A 107 0.74 -9.91 -16.37
CA LYS A 107 -0.73 -9.99 -16.55
C LYS A 107 -1.48 -9.14 -15.53
N ILE A 108 -0.87 -8.88 -14.37
CA ILE A 108 -1.41 -8.04 -13.30
C ILE A 108 -0.44 -6.91 -13.02
N ALA A 109 -0.96 -5.70 -12.87
CA ALA A 109 -0.20 -4.49 -12.57
C ALA A 109 -0.81 -3.75 -11.37
N PHE A 110 0.01 -3.36 -10.41
CA PHE A 110 -0.38 -2.54 -9.27
C PHE A 110 0.31 -1.18 -9.37
N TYR A 111 -0.48 -0.13 -9.57
CA TYR A 111 -0.07 1.26 -9.62
C TYR A 111 -0.28 1.89 -8.25
N GLY A 112 0.71 2.62 -7.76
CA GLY A 112 0.64 3.32 -6.47
C GLY A 112 0.43 4.81 -6.69
N LEU A 113 -0.48 5.40 -5.91
CA LEU A 113 -0.60 6.84 -5.74
C LEU A 113 -0.59 7.15 -4.23
N PRO A 114 0.59 7.38 -3.63
CA PRO A 114 0.69 7.65 -2.20
C PRO A 114 0.04 8.99 -1.86
N PHE A 115 -0.11 9.26 -0.56
CA PHE A 115 -0.58 10.56 -0.12
C PHE A 115 0.32 11.69 -0.61
N GLU A 116 -0.28 12.65 -1.27
CA GLU A 116 0.31 13.94 -1.58
C GLU A 116 -0.73 15.02 -1.29
N PHE A 117 -0.30 16.18 -0.80
CA PHE A 117 -1.18 17.36 -0.79
C PHE A 117 -1.34 17.82 -2.23
N MET A 118 -2.48 17.48 -2.85
CA MET A 118 -2.76 17.80 -4.24
C MET A 118 -4.13 18.45 -4.36
N SER A 119 -4.19 19.47 -5.21
CA SER A 119 -5.43 20.00 -5.74
C SER A 119 -6.11 19.00 -6.66
N ARG A 120 -7.39 19.24 -6.93
CA ARG A 120 -8.18 18.53 -7.94
C ARG A 120 -7.48 18.48 -9.31
N ASP A 121 -6.95 19.61 -9.76
CA ASP A 121 -6.34 19.70 -11.09
C ASP A 121 -5.06 18.87 -11.18
N GLU A 122 -4.28 18.80 -10.10
CA GLU A 122 -3.10 17.93 -10.00
C GLU A 122 -3.50 16.44 -10.01
N LEU A 123 -4.56 16.06 -9.29
CA LEU A 123 -5.11 14.71 -9.34
C LEU A 123 -5.58 14.33 -10.76
N LEU A 124 -6.26 15.25 -11.46
CA LEU A 124 -6.68 15.04 -12.84
C LEU A 124 -5.49 14.89 -13.79
N GLN A 125 -4.43 15.68 -13.61
CA GLN A 125 -3.19 15.55 -14.38
C GLN A 125 -2.53 14.19 -14.14
N LYS A 126 -2.46 13.72 -12.89
CA LYS A 126 -1.98 12.37 -12.56
C LYS A 126 -2.82 11.29 -13.26
N TRP A 127 -4.15 11.44 -13.30
CA TRP A 127 -5.02 10.53 -14.06
C TRP A 127 -4.72 10.51 -15.56
N GLN A 128 -4.43 11.67 -16.14
CA GLN A 128 -4.04 11.76 -17.56
C GLN A 128 -2.70 11.08 -17.83
N LEU A 129 -1.74 11.17 -16.90
CA LEU A 129 -0.45 10.47 -16.98
C LEU A 129 -0.59 8.95 -16.83
N LEU A 130 -1.56 8.48 -16.04
CA LEU A 130 -1.81 7.05 -15.87
C LEU A 130 -2.36 6.40 -17.15
N LYS A 131 -3.24 7.09 -17.90
CA LYS A 131 -3.93 6.52 -19.07
C LYS A 131 -2.99 5.87 -20.09
N PRO A 132 -1.90 6.51 -20.56
CA PRO A 132 -0.95 5.88 -21.49
C PRO A 132 -0.19 4.70 -20.89
N ALA A 133 -0.06 4.63 -19.56
CA ALA A 133 0.65 3.56 -18.87
C ALA A 133 -0.22 2.30 -18.65
N LEU A 134 -1.53 2.38 -18.86
CA LEU A 134 -2.46 1.26 -18.70
C LEU A 134 -2.46 0.36 -19.95
N GLU A 135 -2.11 -0.90 -19.76
CA GLU A 135 -2.21 -1.91 -20.82
C GLU A 135 -3.58 -2.59 -20.77
N THR A 136 -4.30 -2.58 -21.89
CA THR A 136 -5.71 -3.03 -21.96
C THR A 136 -5.91 -4.53 -21.79
N LYS A 137 -4.86 -5.33 -22.04
CA LYS A 137 -4.88 -6.79 -21.90
C LYS A 137 -4.54 -7.27 -20.49
N ARG A 138 -4.22 -6.35 -19.57
CA ARG A 138 -3.84 -6.65 -18.18
C ARG A 138 -4.98 -6.35 -17.23
N THR A 139 -4.95 -6.98 -16.06
CA THR A 139 -5.72 -6.52 -14.91
C THR A 139 -4.91 -5.45 -14.19
N ASN A 140 -5.39 -4.20 -14.25
CA ASN A 140 -4.73 -3.05 -13.64
C ASN A 140 -5.43 -2.67 -12.33
N PHE A 141 -4.67 -2.61 -11.24
CA PHE A 141 -5.10 -2.13 -9.94
C PHE A 141 -4.45 -0.78 -9.67
N LEU A 142 -5.25 0.24 -9.37
CA LEU A 142 -4.74 1.48 -8.80
C LEU A 142 -5.00 1.45 -7.29
N VAL A 143 -3.95 1.66 -6.50
CA VAL A 143 -4.06 1.84 -5.05
C VAL A 143 -3.74 3.30 -4.76
N PHE A 144 -4.68 3.99 -4.10
CA PHE A 144 -4.62 5.42 -3.85
C PHE A 144 -4.89 5.67 -2.38
N HIS A 145 -4.03 6.47 -1.74
CA HIS A 145 -4.26 6.96 -0.38
C HIS A 145 -4.48 8.47 -0.43
N GLY A 146 -5.75 8.88 -0.36
CA GLY A 146 -6.17 10.27 -0.42
C GLY A 146 -7.68 10.40 -0.62
N GLU A 147 -8.15 11.64 -0.75
CA GLU A 147 -9.58 11.92 -0.88
C GLU A 147 -10.01 12.00 -2.35
N LEU A 148 -11.05 11.24 -2.69
CA LEU A 148 -11.64 11.26 -4.03
C LEU A 148 -12.65 12.41 -4.21
N LEU A 149 -13.20 12.94 -3.11
CA LEU A 149 -14.32 13.90 -3.12
C LEU A 149 -13.94 15.25 -3.75
N ASP A 150 -12.69 15.68 -3.64
CA ASP A 150 -12.18 16.87 -4.33
C ASP A 150 -12.19 16.73 -5.86
N ALA A 151 -12.29 15.51 -6.40
CA ALA A 151 -12.36 15.29 -7.85
C ALA A 151 -13.76 15.53 -8.45
N PHE A 152 -14.82 15.32 -7.66
CA PHE A 152 -16.21 15.18 -8.15
C PHE A 152 -17.22 16.19 -7.58
N TYR A 153 -16.84 17.02 -6.60
CA TYR A 153 -17.74 18.05 -6.09
C TYR A 153 -17.75 19.29 -6.99
N LEU A 154 -18.87 19.52 -7.69
CA LEU A 154 -19.22 20.82 -8.25
C LEU A 154 -20.15 21.51 -7.25
N PRO A 155 -19.72 22.54 -6.49
CA PRO A 155 -20.68 23.43 -5.88
C PRO A 155 -21.45 24.10 -7.02
N THR A 156 -22.75 23.83 -7.08
CA THR A 156 -23.71 24.56 -7.91
C THR A 156 -23.84 26.00 -7.45
#